data_AF-A0A974BIQ2-F1
#
_entry.id   AF-A0A974BIQ2-F1
#
_cell.length_a   1.000
_cell.length_b   1.000
_cell.length_c   1.000
_cell.angle_alpha   90.00
_cell.angle_beta   90.00
_cell.angle_gamma   90.00
#
_symmetry.space_group_name_H-M   'P 1'
#
loop_
_entity.id
_entity.type
_entity.pdbx_description
1 polymer ?
#
loop_
_entity_poly.entity_id
_entity_poly.type
_entity_poly.pdbx_seq_one_letter_code
_entity_poly.pdbx_strand_id
1 'polypeptide(L)'
;MHDEQKIIALKRRINNEDFRQQEKAIKEQNRQKRFEAPIKKRRRFNIINFLFSVFVIYFAYTAVNQYQMLNDLDNQIGEKLFEKAKVEKKVQELKSDVEKMNNEEELLELVEKIARNQYKMVKPNEIIYIDKNKNDNKLIQGIGFQGDLEN
;
A
#
# COMPACT_ATOMS: atom_id res chain seq x y z
N MET A 1 86.88 34.99 30.56
CA MET A 1 85.60 35.74 30.65
C MET A 1 85.15 36.32 29.30
N HIS A 2 85.96 37.09 28.56
CA HIS A 2 85.51 37.76 27.33
C HIS A 2 85.32 36.83 26.11
N ASP A 3 86.19 35.82 25.95
CA ASP A 3 86.15 34.93 24.79
C ASP A 3 85.03 33.89 24.86
N GLU A 4 84.66 33.45 26.08
CA GLU A 4 83.52 32.56 26.29
C GLU A 4 82.19 33.22 25.89
N GLN A 5 82.04 34.53 26.15
CA GLN A 5 80.86 35.28 25.73
C GLN A 5 80.75 35.39 24.21
N LYS A 6 81.89 35.56 23.50
CA LYS A 6 81.93 35.55 22.04
C LYS A 6 81.54 34.20 21.47
N ILE A 7 82.04 33.10 22.06
CA ILE A 7 81.69 31.74 21.65
C ILE A 7 80.20 31.46 21.86
N ILE A 8 79.62 31.89 22.98
CA ILE A 8 78.18 31.75 23.26
C ILE A 8 77.34 32.55 22.25
N ALA A 9 77.75 33.78 21.93
CA ALA A 9 77.07 34.61 20.94
C ALA A 9 77.12 34.02 19.52
N LEU A 10 78.28 33.50 19.12
CA LEU A 10 78.47 32.81 17.82
C LEU A 10 77.62 31.54 17.74
N LYS A 11 77.60 30.71 18.79
CA LYS A 11 76.74 29.52 18.85
C LYS A 11 75.26 29.88 18.74
N ARG A 12 74.80 30.97 19.39
CA ARG A 12 73.41 31.45 19.25
C ARG A 12 73.09 31.91 17.83
N ARG A 13 74.01 32.62 17.15
CA ARG A 13 73.80 33.07 15.76
C ARG A 13 73.74 31.89 14.80
N ILE A 14 74.67 30.95 14.89
CA ILE A 14 74.71 29.74 14.05
C ILE A 14 73.39 28.96 14.22
N ASN A 15 72.97 28.72 15.46
CA ASN A 15 71.72 28.01 15.72
C ASN A 15 70.51 28.73 15.10
N ASN A 16 70.46 30.07 15.20
CA ASN A 16 69.37 30.87 14.64
C ASN A 16 69.39 30.92 13.10
N GLU A 17 70.57 30.85 12.48
CA GLU A 17 70.70 30.73 11.02
C GLU A 17 70.31 29.34 10.54
N ASP A 18 70.69 28.28 11.25
CA ASP A 18 70.32 26.89 10.97
C ASP A 18 68.80 26.70 11.06
N PHE A 19 68.14 27.28 12.09
CA PHE A 19 66.68 27.27 12.20
C PHE A 19 66.01 27.96 11.00
N ARG A 20 66.51 29.13 10.58
CA ARG A 20 65.99 29.84 9.41
C ARG A 20 66.19 29.07 8.10
N GLN A 21 67.30 28.34 7.98
CA GLN A 21 67.55 27.49 6.81
C GLN A 21 66.63 26.26 6.80
N GLN A 22 66.41 25.63 7.95
CA GLN A 22 65.44 24.53 8.10
C GLN A 22 64.02 24.98 7.77
N GLU A 23 63.58 26.14 8.26
CA GLU A 23 62.27 26.69 7.93
C GLU A 23 62.08 26.94 6.43
N LYS A 24 63.11 27.47 5.76
CA LYS A 24 63.09 27.67 4.30
C LYS A 24 63.02 26.35 3.55
N ALA A 25 63.81 25.36 3.95
CA ALA A 25 63.82 24.04 3.33
C ALA A 25 62.47 23.32 3.53
N ILE A 26 61.87 23.40 4.71
CA ILE A 26 60.53 22.86 4.99
C ILE A 26 59.47 23.57 4.13
N LYS A 27 59.56 24.89 3.98
CA LYS A 27 58.65 25.68 3.14
C LYS A 27 58.78 25.31 1.66
N GLU A 28 59.99 25.09 1.16
CA GLU A 28 60.25 24.64 -0.21
C GLU A 28 59.79 23.21 -0.44
N GLN A 29 60.06 22.28 0.49
CA GLN A 29 59.54 20.91 0.43
C GLN A 29 58.01 20.88 0.43
N ASN A 30 57.36 21.67 1.27
CA ASN A 30 55.91 21.76 1.30
C ASN A 30 55.34 22.38 0.02
N ARG A 31 56.08 23.30 -0.60
CA ARG A 31 55.71 23.90 -1.89
C ARG A 31 55.85 22.87 -3.03
N GLN A 32 56.94 22.11 -3.06
CA GLN A 32 57.15 21.00 -4.01
C GLN A 32 56.07 19.92 -3.85
N LYS A 33 55.78 19.48 -2.62
CA LYS A 33 54.70 18.52 -2.33
C LYS A 33 53.31 19.00 -2.79
N ARG A 34 53.06 20.31 -2.82
CA ARG A 34 51.81 20.88 -3.36
C ARG A 34 51.75 20.88 -4.88
N PHE A 35 52.90 21.02 -5.55
CA PHE A 35 52.99 20.93 -7.01
C PHE A 35 53.01 19.47 -7.50
N GLU A 36 53.56 18.55 -6.71
CA GLU A 36 53.56 17.11 -6.95
C GLU A 36 52.25 16.43 -6.51
N ALA A 37 51.41 17.12 -5.74
CA ALA A 37 50.11 16.60 -5.35
C ALA A 37 49.28 16.32 -6.62
N PRO A 38 48.77 15.09 -6.81
CA PRO A 38 47.98 14.76 -7.98
C PRO A 38 46.74 15.65 -8.02
N ILE A 39 46.58 16.40 -9.11
CA ILE A 39 45.39 17.21 -9.36
C ILE A 39 44.19 16.26 -9.29
N LYS A 40 43.36 16.38 -8.24
CA LYS A 40 42.11 15.61 -8.12
C LYS A 40 41.27 15.90 -9.36
N LYS A 41 41.21 14.94 -10.29
CA LYS A 41 40.28 14.98 -11.42
C LYS A 41 38.88 15.09 -10.83
N ARG A 42 38.20 16.22 -11.03
CA ARG A 42 36.79 16.34 -10.68
C ARG A 42 36.03 15.26 -11.44
N ARG A 43 35.28 14.40 -10.74
CA ARG A 43 34.37 13.43 -11.36
C ARG A 43 33.46 14.24 -12.29
N ARG A 44 33.53 13.99 -13.60
CA ARG A 44 32.56 14.53 -14.53
C ARG A 44 31.24 13.86 -14.18
N PHE A 45 30.29 14.62 -13.66
CA PHE A 45 28.96 14.11 -13.41
C PHE A 45 28.33 13.77 -14.76
N ASN A 46 27.96 12.51 -14.95
CA ASN A 46 27.27 12.07 -16.16
C ASN A 46 25.82 12.53 -16.10
N ILE A 47 25.58 13.78 -16.53
CA ILE A 47 24.25 14.42 -16.54
C ILE A 47 23.23 13.57 -17.31
N ILE A 48 23.66 12.87 -18.36
CA ILE A 48 22.83 11.95 -19.15
C ILE A 48 22.32 10.79 -18.28
N ASN A 49 23.18 10.18 -17.46
CA ASN A 49 22.77 9.09 -16.57
C ASN A 49 21.83 9.59 -15.48
N PHE A 50 22.05 10.81 -14.98
CA PHE A 50 21.15 11.45 -14.02
C PHE A 50 19.77 11.70 -14.63
N LEU A 51 19.71 12.28 -15.84
CA LEU A 51 18.46 12.56 -16.54
C LEU A 51 17.71 11.25 -16.86
N PHE A 52 18.43 10.22 -17.29
CA PHE A 52 17.86 8.89 -17.54
C PHE A 52 17.29 8.28 -16.24
N SER A 53 17.99 8.42 -15.11
CA SER A 53 17.47 7.93 -13.83
C SER A 53 16.19 8.65 -13.40
N VAL A 54 16.09 9.97 -13.63
CA VAL A 54 14.85 10.73 -13.35
C VAL A 54 13.72 10.24 -14.25
N PHE A 55 14.02 10.00 -15.53
CA PHE A 55 13.05 9.47 -16.48
C PHE A 55 12.51 8.10 -16.08
N VAL A 56 13.39 7.18 -15.66
CA VAL A 56 13.00 5.85 -15.18
C VAL A 56 12.12 5.94 -13.93
N ILE A 57 12.46 6.82 -12.97
CA ILE A 57 11.66 7.01 -11.76
C ILE A 57 10.26 7.56 -12.11
N TYR A 58 10.18 8.54 -13.01
CA TYR A 58 8.90 9.07 -13.47
C TYR A 58 8.04 8.00 -14.14
N PHE A 59 8.64 7.17 -14.98
CA PHE A 59 7.94 6.09 -15.68
C PHE A 59 7.48 5.00 -14.70
N ALA A 60 8.32 4.63 -13.73
CA ALA A 60 7.97 3.67 -12.69
C ALA A 60 6.80 4.19 -11.83
N TYR A 61 6.84 5.45 -11.41
CA TYR A 61 5.74 6.08 -10.66
C TYR A 61 4.43 6.07 -11.45
N THR A 62 4.49 6.45 -12.73
CA THR A 62 3.33 6.46 -13.61
C THR A 62 2.76 5.06 -13.81
N ALA A 63 3.61 4.05 -14.05
CA ALA A 63 3.20 2.67 -14.24
C ALA A 63 2.54 2.08 -12.98
N VAL A 64 3.08 2.37 -11.79
CA VAL A 64 2.48 1.91 -10.52
C VAL A 64 1.09 2.51 -10.32
N ASN A 65 0.94 3.82 -10.55
CA ASN A 65 -0.37 4.49 -10.42
C ASN A 65 -1.39 3.96 -11.43
N GLN A 66 -0.96 3.75 -12.68
CA GLN A 66 -1.82 3.16 -13.71
C GLN A 66 -2.23 1.72 -13.38
N TYR A 67 -1.31 0.91 -12.85
CA TYR A 67 -1.59 -0.46 -12.43
C TYR A 67 -2.62 -0.51 -11.30
N GLN A 68 -2.48 0.36 -10.29
CA GLN A 68 -3.46 0.45 -9.19
C GLN A 68 -4.84 0.85 -9.70
N MET A 69 -4.91 1.86 -10.59
CA MET A 69 -6.17 2.32 -11.18
C MET A 69 -6.85 1.22 -12.00
N LEU A 70 -6.09 0.48 -12.81
CA LEU A 70 -6.62 -0.63 -13.60
C LEU A 70 -7.17 -1.74 -12.72
N ASN A 71 -6.43 -2.12 -11.67
CA ASN A 71 -6.87 -3.16 -10.75
C ASN A 71 -8.14 -2.77 -9.99
N ASP A 72 -8.27 -1.50 -9.59
CA ASP A 72 -9.50 -0.99 -8.97
C ASP A 72 -10.69 -1.02 -9.96
N LEU A 73 -10.48 -0.61 -11.20
CA LEU A 73 -11.49 -0.69 -12.25
C LEU A 73 -11.94 -2.13 -12.53
N ASP A 74 -11.00 -3.08 -12.62
CA ASP A 74 -11.30 -4.48 -12.87
C ASP A 74 -12.11 -5.09 -11.71
N ASN A 75 -11.80 -4.73 -10.47
CA ASN A 75 -12.59 -5.14 -9.31
C ASN A 75 -14.01 -4.57 -9.38
N GLN A 76 -14.16 -3.27 -9.68
CA GLN A 76 -15.47 -2.65 -9.83
C GLN A 76 -16.29 -3.27 -10.98
N ILE A 77 -15.64 -3.64 -12.09
CA ILE A 77 -16.29 -4.35 -13.19
C ILE A 77 -16.76 -5.73 -12.72
N GLY A 78 -15.92 -6.47 -12.01
CA GLY A 78 -16.26 -7.77 -11.44
C GLY A 78 -17.47 -7.72 -10.52
N GLU A 79 -17.48 -6.75 -9.59
CA GLU A 79 -18.61 -6.53 -8.69
C GLU A 79 -19.89 -6.19 -9.45
N LYS A 80 -19.84 -5.25 -10.40
CA LYS A 80 -21.01 -4.87 -11.21
C LYS A 80 -21.52 -6.02 -12.07
N LEU A 81 -20.64 -6.86 -12.62
CA LEU A 81 -21.05 -8.04 -13.38
C LEU A 81 -21.73 -9.07 -12.48
N PHE A 82 -21.22 -9.27 -11.26
CA PHE A 82 -21.87 -10.14 -10.27
C PHE A 82 -23.24 -9.62 -9.85
N GLU A 83 -23.36 -8.32 -9.56
CA GLU A 83 -24.65 -7.69 -9.26
C GLU A 83 -25.62 -7.81 -10.44
N LYS A 84 -25.15 -7.54 -11.66
CA LYS A 84 -25.95 -7.70 -12.88
C LYS A 84 -26.47 -9.13 -13.00
N ALA A 85 -25.62 -10.14 -12.84
CA ALA A 85 -26.02 -11.55 -12.90
C ALA A 85 -27.06 -11.90 -11.81
N LYS A 86 -26.91 -11.35 -10.60
CA LYS A 86 -27.87 -11.54 -9.50
C LYS A 86 -29.22 -10.89 -9.82
N VAL A 87 -29.22 -9.69 -10.40
CA VAL A 87 -30.44 -9.00 -10.83
C VAL A 87 -31.10 -9.73 -11.99
N GLU A 88 -30.34 -10.19 -13.00
CA GLU A 88 -30.86 -10.97 -14.12
C GLU A 88 -31.54 -12.26 -13.65
N LYS A 89 -30.93 -12.99 -12.71
CA LYS A 89 -31.58 -14.17 -12.09
C LYS A 89 -32.91 -13.82 -11.42
N LYS A 90 -32.95 -12.72 -10.64
CA LYS A 90 -34.20 -12.26 -10.01
C LYS A 90 -35.25 -11.86 -11.05
N VAL A 91 -34.84 -11.20 -12.14
CA VAL A 91 -35.75 -10.83 -13.22
C VAL A 91 -36.29 -12.07 -13.93
N GLN A 92 -35.47 -13.09 -14.15
CA GLN A 92 -35.92 -14.37 -14.71
C GLN A 92 -36.90 -15.09 -13.76
N GLU A 93 -36.61 -15.13 -12.46
CA GLU A 93 -37.53 -15.69 -11.47
C GLU A 93 -38.87 -14.94 -11.46
N LEU A 94 -38.84 -13.60 -11.41
CA LEU A 94 -40.06 -12.78 -11.48
C LEU A 94 -40.83 -12.99 -12.78
N LYS A 95 -40.15 -13.10 -13.92
CA LYS A 95 -40.81 -13.38 -15.20
C LYS A 95 -41.50 -14.74 -15.18
N SER A 96 -40.84 -15.77 -14.66
CA SER A 96 -41.46 -17.08 -14.48
C SER A 96 -42.66 -17.01 -13.55
N ASP A 97 -42.56 -16.29 -12.43
CA ASP A 97 -43.67 -16.11 -11.49
C ASP A 97 -44.86 -15.37 -12.16
N VAL A 98 -44.61 -14.40 -13.04
CA VAL A 98 -45.65 -13.71 -13.81
C VAL A 98 -46.28 -14.62 -14.87
N GLU A 99 -45.49 -15.45 -15.57
CA GLU A 99 -46.02 -16.41 -16.55
C GLU A 99 -46.98 -17.40 -15.89
N LYS A 100 -46.62 -17.88 -14.70
CA LYS A 100 -47.44 -18.77 -13.86
C LYS A 100 -48.77 -18.16 -13.42
N MET A 101 -48.91 -16.83 -13.45
CA MET A 101 -50.20 -16.19 -13.15
C MET A 101 -51.28 -16.47 -14.21
N ASN A 102 -50.89 -16.90 -15.41
CA ASN A 102 -51.84 -17.20 -16.48
C ASN A 102 -52.46 -18.59 -16.38
N ASN A 103 -51.89 -19.49 -15.56
CA ASN A 103 -52.38 -20.85 -15.34
C ASN A 103 -52.85 -21.00 -13.89
N GLU A 104 -54.07 -21.51 -13.70
CA GLU A 104 -54.71 -21.57 -12.37
C GLU A 104 -53.97 -22.50 -11.39
N GLU A 105 -53.42 -23.62 -11.86
CA GLU A 105 -52.63 -24.56 -11.06
C GLU A 105 -51.28 -23.96 -10.63
N GLU A 106 -50.59 -23.28 -11.53
CA GLU A 106 -49.29 -22.66 -11.26
C GLU A 106 -49.42 -21.40 -10.38
N LEU A 107 -50.55 -20.70 -10.47
CA LEU A 107 -50.90 -19.58 -9.60
C LEU A 107 -51.08 -20.03 -8.14
N LEU A 108 -51.69 -21.19 -7.91
CA LEU A 108 -51.84 -21.74 -6.56
C LEU A 108 -50.49 -22.07 -5.92
N GLU A 109 -49.54 -22.61 -6.69
CA GLU A 109 -48.16 -22.82 -6.21
C GLU A 109 -47.46 -21.51 -5.84
N LEU A 110 -47.64 -20.46 -6.65
CA LEU A 110 -47.08 -19.14 -6.37
C LEU A 110 -47.66 -18.53 -5.08
N VAL A 111 -48.98 -18.63 -4.90
CA VAL A 111 -49.67 -18.15 -3.68
C VAL A 111 -49.18 -18.92 -2.46
N GLU A 112 -49.03 -20.25 -2.55
CA GLU A 112 -48.48 -21.07 -1.47
C GLU A 112 -47.03 -20.66 -1.13
N LYS A 113 -46.19 -20.45 -2.14
CA LYS A 113 -44.80 -19.97 -1.98
C LYS A 113 -44.77 -18.62 -1.27
N ILE A 114 -45.64 -17.67 -1.62
CA ILE A 114 -45.73 -16.35 -0.98
C ILE A 114 -46.25 -16.47 0.46
N ALA A 115 -47.32 -17.24 0.68
CA ALA A 115 -47.93 -17.46 1.99
C ALA A 115 -46.92 -18.05 2.99
N ARG A 116 -46.16 -19.08 2.60
CA ARG A 116 -45.13 -19.70 3.44
C ARG A 116 -43.92 -18.80 3.66
N ASN A 117 -43.43 -18.11 2.62
CA ASN A 117 -42.18 -17.36 2.72
C ASN A 117 -42.35 -15.98 3.35
N GLN A 118 -43.37 -15.21 2.94
CA GLN A 118 -43.59 -13.83 3.40
C GLN A 118 -44.48 -13.78 4.63
N TYR A 119 -45.61 -14.51 4.61
CA TYR A 119 -46.62 -14.44 5.68
C TYR A 119 -46.48 -15.53 6.75
N LYS A 120 -45.56 -16.48 6.55
CA LYS A 120 -45.35 -17.64 7.43
C LYS A 120 -46.64 -18.43 7.71
N MET A 121 -47.56 -18.40 6.76
CA MET A 121 -48.83 -19.10 6.82
C MET A 121 -48.65 -20.55 6.39
N VAL A 122 -49.48 -21.43 6.94
CA VAL A 122 -49.56 -22.85 6.59
C VAL A 122 -51.00 -23.25 6.32
N LYS A 123 -51.20 -24.41 5.70
CA LYS A 123 -52.56 -24.89 5.41
C LYS A 123 -53.29 -25.15 6.73
N PRO A 124 -54.63 -24.99 6.75
CA PRO A 124 -55.43 -25.39 7.90
C PRO A 124 -55.11 -26.83 8.29
N ASN A 125 -54.87 -27.07 9.58
CA ASN A 125 -54.50 -28.37 10.17
C ASN A 125 -53.05 -28.85 9.90
N GLU A 126 -52.17 -28.02 9.35
CA GLU A 126 -50.72 -28.30 9.26
C GLU A 126 -50.01 -27.78 10.53
N ILE A 127 -49.26 -28.65 11.22
CA ILE A 127 -48.50 -28.28 12.43
C ILE A 127 -47.02 -28.12 12.05
N ILE A 128 -46.46 -26.93 12.25
CA ILE A 128 -45.03 -26.68 12.07
C ILE A 128 -44.29 -27.04 13.36
N TYR A 129 -43.28 -27.92 13.25
CA TYR A 129 -42.34 -28.17 14.34
C TYR A 129 -41.14 -27.23 14.21
N ILE A 130 -40.86 -26.50 15.28
CA ILE A 130 -39.72 -25.59 15.37
C ILE A 130 -38.78 -26.10 16.46
N ASP A 131 -37.53 -26.34 16.09
CA ASP A 131 -36.48 -26.69 17.05
C ASP A 131 -35.99 -25.41 17.78
N LYS A 132 -36.27 -25.35 19.08
CA LYS A 132 -35.91 -24.20 19.94
C LYS A 132 -34.40 -24.05 20.13
N ASN A 133 -33.61 -25.12 19.94
CA ASN A 133 -32.16 -25.07 20.14
C ASN A 133 -31.40 -24.58 18.88
N LYS A 134 -32.12 -24.28 17.79
CA LYS A 134 -31.54 -23.75 16.55
C LYS A 134 -31.92 -22.29 16.36
N ASN A 135 -30.96 -21.41 16.65
CA ASN A 135 -31.12 -19.95 16.58
C ASN A 135 -31.22 -19.39 15.15
N ASP A 136 -31.01 -20.22 14.12
CA ASP A 136 -31.03 -19.80 12.71
C ASP A 136 -32.41 -19.96 12.05
N ASN A 137 -33.46 -20.27 12.83
CA ASN A 137 -34.79 -20.52 12.31
C ASN A 137 -35.52 -19.22 11.94
N LYS A 138 -35.54 -18.89 10.64
CA LYS A 138 -36.26 -17.75 10.02
C LYS A 138 -37.78 -17.74 10.25
N LEU A 139 -38.36 -18.80 10.83
CA LEU A 139 -39.77 -18.90 11.17
C LEU A 139 -40.09 -18.32 12.56
N ILE A 140 -39.11 -18.16 13.44
CA ILE A 140 -39.31 -17.69 14.83
C ILE A 140 -39.20 -16.16 14.92
N GLN A 141 -38.54 -15.52 13.96
CA GLN A 141 -38.40 -14.06 13.90
C GLN A 141 -39.77 -13.42 13.59
N GLY A 142 -40.54 -13.12 14.64
CA GLY A 142 -41.85 -12.48 14.56
C GLY A 142 -43.07 -13.36 14.88
N ILE A 143 -42.87 -14.63 15.27
CA ILE A 143 -43.97 -15.54 15.67
C ILE A 143 -43.72 -15.99 17.12
N GLY A 144 -44.43 -15.38 18.07
CA GLY A 144 -44.33 -15.67 19.51
C GLY A 144 -44.37 -14.41 20.38
N PHE A 145 -44.78 -14.52 21.65
CA PHE A 145 -44.66 -13.43 22.62
C PHE A 145 -43.19 -13.31 23.06
N GLN A 146 -42.68 -12.09 23.21
CA GLN A 146 -41.27 -11.81 23.56
C GLN A 146 -40.78 -12.55 24.83
N GLY A 147 -41.70 -12.96 25.73
CA GLY A 147 -41.40 -13.68 26.96
C GLY A 147 -41.06 -15.16 26.82
N ASP A 148 -41.23 -15.76 25.63
CA ASP A 148 -40.91 -17.18 25.39
C ASP A 148 -39.44 -17.42 24.97
N LEU A 149 -38.67 -16.34 24.77
CA LEU A 149 -37.25 -16.37 24.41
C LEU A 149 -36.31 -16.29 25.63
N GLU A 150 -36.84 -16.05 26.83
CA GLU A 150 -36.12 -16.06 28.10
C GLU A 150 -36.45 -17.35 28.88
N ASN A 151 -35.89 -18.49 28.48
CA ASN A 151 -35.67 -19.67 29.32
C ASN A 151 -34.65 -20.62 28.69
#